data_AF-A0AAW0JWP8-F1
#
_entry.id   AF-A0AAW0JWP8-F1
#
_cell.length_a   1.000
_cell.length_b   1.000
_cell.length_c   1.000
_cell.angle_alpha   90.00
_cell.angle_beta   90.00
_cell.angle_gamma   90.00
#
_symmetry.space_group_name_H-M   'P 1'
#
loop_
_entity.id
_entity.type
_entity.pdbx_description
1 polymer ?
#
loop_
_entity_poly.entity_id
_entity_poly.type
_entity_poly.pdbx_seq_one_letter_code
_entity_poly.pdbx_strand_id
1 'polypeptide(L)'
;MGTSVQVTPLCGVYNENPLSCLVSIDSFNFLIDCGWNDHFDPTLHQPLFKVASTIDAVLVSHPDTLHLGALPYAMKQLGLNAPVYATEPVYRLGLLTMYEQFLSRKQISEFDLFTLDDIDSAFQVMTRLTYSQNHHLTGKGEGIVIAPHVAGHLLGGTMHLNGTVLASFVRPAVLITDAYNALNNQPYRRGEKENEFGETIKKTLGAGGNILLPVYTAGQVLELILILEHYWSDKCLNYPIFFLTYVASSTIDYVKSYLEWMSDSIAKSFEQNRENPFLLKQFSFADMSDFVLARVNLIMLQMVQRLDCLCIH
;
A
#
# COMPACT_ATOMS: atom_id res chain seq x y z
N MET A 1 -34.11 -10.45 18.50
CA MET A 1 -33.99 -9.60 17.30
C MET A 1 -32.65 -9.92 16.67
N GLY A 2 -32.58 -10.14 15.37
CA GLY A 2 -31.31 -10.46 14.70
C GLY A 2 -30.45 -9.20 14.53
N THR A 3 -29.13 -9.36 14.54
CA THR A 3 -28.17 -8.29 14.20
C THR A 3 -28.42 -7.84 12.76
N SER A 4 -28.54 -6.53 12.56
CA SER A 4 -28.67 -5.91 11.23
C SER A 4 -27.30 -5.49 10.73
N VAL A 5 -26.95 -5.90 9.51
CA VAL A 5 -25.73 -5.46 8.82
C VAL A 5 -26.11 -4.75 7.52
N GLN A 6 -25.72 -3.49 7.39
CA GLN A 6 -25.95 -2.68 6.20
C GLN A 6 -24.63 -2.20 5.62
N VAL A 7 -24.46 -2.36 4.30
CA VAL A 7 -23.27 -1.94 3.56
C VAL A 7 -23.68 -0.84 2.59
N THR A 8 -23.09 0.34 2.73
CA THR A 8 -23.37 1.51 1.89
C THR A 8 -22.07 1.99 1.25
N PRO A 9 -21.86 1.72 -0.04
CA PRO A 9 -20.70 2.24 -0.74
C PRO A 9 -20.74 3.77 -0.81
N LEU A 10 -19.63 4.42 -0.48
CA LEU A 10 -19.49 5.88 -0.54
C LEU A 10 -18.75 6.31 -1.81
N CYS A 11 -17.72 5.57 -2.21
CA CYS A 11 -16.92 5.79 -3.41
C CYS A 11 -16.38 4.45 -3.97
N GLY A 12 -15.87 4.46 -5.20
CA GLY A 12 -15.18 3.32 -5.80
C GLY A 12 -16.08 2.19 -6.31
N VAL A 13 -17.35 2.48 -6.64
CA VAL A 13 -18.26 1.51 -7.25
C VAL A 13 -18.41 1.78 -8.74
N TYR A 14 -18.28 0.73 -9.55
CA TYR A 14 -18.40 0.75 -11.02
C TYR A 14 -17.37 1.65 -11.73
N ASN A 15 -16.28 2.02 -11.06
CA ASN A 15 -15.19 2.83 -11.61
C ASN A 15 -13.87 2.49 -10.92
N GLU A 16 -12.79 3.13 -11.34
CA GLU A 16 -11.45 2.99 -10.74
C GLU A 16 -11.21 3.97 -9.59
N ASN A 17 -12.26 4.60 -9.04
CA ASN A 17 -12.09 5.50 -7.91
C ASN A 17 -11.76 4.70 -6.64
N PRO A 18 -11.12 5.35 -5.66
CA PRO A 18 -10.73 4.72 -4.40
C PRO A 18 -11.92 4.16 -3.64
N LEU A 19 -11.72 3.01 -3.03
CA LEU A 19 -12.73 2.34 -2.23
C LEU A 19 -12.95 3.09 -0.92
N SER A 20 -14.22 3.35 -0.63
CA SER A 20 -14.65 3.79 0.69
C SER A 20 -16.08 3.32 0.91
N CYS A 21 -16.33 2.62 2.02
CA CYS A 21 -17.61 2.02 2.30
C CYS A 21 -18.01 2.22 3.77
N LEU A 22 -19.28 2.56 4.00
CA LEU A 22 -19.88 2.59 5.32
C LEU A 22 -20.52 1.23 5.62
N VAL A 23 -20.08 0.58 6.69
CA VAL A 23 -20.64 -0.68 7.18
C VAL A 23 -21.26 -0.44 8.56
N SER A 24 -22.58 -0.54 8.63
CA SER A 24 -23.34 -0.38 9.87
C SER A 24 -23.70 -1.75 10.45
N ILE A 25 -23.27 -2.02 11.68
CA ILE A 25 -23.66 -3.18 12.47
C ILE A 25 -24.55 -2.68 13.62
N ASP A 26 -25.85 -2.94 13.50
CA ASP A 26 -26.89 -2.35 14.35
C ASP A 26 -26.81 -0.81 14.38
N SER A 27 -26.25 -0.23 15.44
CA SER A 27 -26.05 1.22 15.58
C SER A 27 -24.60 1.67 15.38
N PHE A 28 -23.66 0.73 15.25
CA PHE A 28 -22.23 1.00 15.16
C PHE A 28 -21.80 1.11 13.69
N ASN A 29 -21.16 2.23 13.34
CA ASN A 29 -20.78 2.58 11.98
C ASN A 29 -19.26 2.46 11.78
N PHE A 30 -18.85 1.51 10.95
CA PHE A 30 -17.49 1.42 10.44
C PHE A 30 -17.35 2.16 9.12
N LEU A 31 -16.28 2.93 8.99
CA LEU A 31 -15.75 3.31 7.68
C LEU A 31 -14.69 2.29 7.27
N ILE A 32 -14.94 1.56 6.19
CA ILE A 32 -13.97 0.66 5.56
C ILE A 32 -13.27 1.44 4.47
N ASP A 33 -11.98 1.68 4.70
CA ASP A 33 -11.08 2.47 3.86
C ASP A 33 -11.52 3.92 3.62
N CYS A 34 -10.52 4.79 3.53
CA CYS A 34 -10.64 6.22 3.28
C CYS A 34 -9.64 6.60 2.18
N GLY A 35 -9.81 5.98 1.03
CA GLY A 35 -8.93 6.16 -0.12
C GLY A 35 -9.08 7.47 -0.84
N TRP A 36 -8.03 7.90 -1.54
CA TRP A 36 -8.07 8.99 -2.51
C TRP A 36 -7.36 8.61 -3.80
N ASN A 37 -7.67 9.31 -4.88
CA ASN A 37 -7.05 9.09 -6.18
C ASN A 37 -5.85 10.04 -6.32
N ASP A 38 -5.07 9.82 -7.36
CA ASP A 38 -3.88 10.63 -7.63
C ASP A 38 -4.21 12.09 -7.99
N HIS A 39 -5.46 12.45 -8.22
CA HIS A 39 -5.85 13.84 -8.47
C HIS A 39 -6.15 14.60 -7.18
N PHE A 40 -6.35 13.90 -6.06
CA PHE A 40 -6.78 14.48 -4.80
C PHE A 40 -8.00 15.39 -4.97
N ASP A 41 -8.96 14.96 -5.81
CA ASP A 41 -10.20 15.69 -6.06
C ASP A 41 -11.13 15.62 -4.83
N PRO A 42 -11.38 16.74 -4.12
CA PRO A 42 -12.21 16.75 -2.91
C PRO A 42 -13.68 16.41 -3.17
N THR A 43 -14.14 16.56 -4.41
CA THR A 43 -15.54 16.30 -4.77
C THR A 43 -15.91 14.83 -4.60
N LEU A 44 -14.94 13.92 -4.70
CA LEU A 44 -15.12 12.48 -4.46
C LEU A 44 -15.56 12.16 -3.02
N HIS A 45 -15.29 13.04 -2.06
CA HIS A 45 -15.57 12.83 -0.64
C HIS A 45 -16.86 13.51 -0.17
N GLN A 46 -17.66 14.08 -1.08
CA GLN A 46 -18.98 14.62 -0.75
C GLN A 46 -19.92 13.58 -0.07
N PRO A 47 -19.93 12.29 -0.46
CA PRO A 47 -20.68 11.26 0.27
C PRO A 47 -20.15 11.04 1.69
N LEU A 48 -18.82 11.00 1.86
CA LEU A 48 -18.17 10.84 3.16
C LEU A 48 -18.46 12.02 4.08
N PHE A 49 -18.40 13.26 3.58
CA PHE A 49 -18.72 14.47 4.33
C PHE A 49 -20.09 14.39 5.05
N LYS A 50 -21.09 13.80 4.41
CA LYS A 50 -22.45 13.68 4.97
C LYS A 50 -22.54 12.72 6.16
N VAL A 51 -21.63 11.75 6.24
CA VAL A 51 -21.67 10.67 7.25
C VAL A 51 -20.47 10.70 8.20
N ALA A 52 -19.48 11.55 7.95
CA ALA A 52 -18.20 11.56 8.66
C ALA A 52 -18.35 11.64 10.19
N SER A 53 -19.26 12.48 10.68
CA SER A 53 -19.54 12.67 12.10
C SER A 53 -20.29 11.50 12.76
N THR A 54 -20.81 10.57 11.97
CA THR A 54 -21.57 9.40 12.45
C THR A 54 -20.72 8.13 12.55
N ILE A 55 -19.48 8.17 12.08
CA ILE A 55 -18.56 7.04 12.07
C ILE A 55 -18.03 6.83 13.49
N ASP A 56 -18.06 5.57 13.94
CA ASP A 56 -17.59 5.17 15.26
C ASP A 56 -16.18 4.54 15.22
N ALA A 57 -15.78 3.95 14.09
CA ALA A 57 -14.44 3.43 13.87
C ALA A 57 -14.08 3.42 12.37
N VAL A 58 -12.79 3.55 12.06
CA VAL A 58 -12.26 3.39 10.69
C VAL A 58 -11.39 2.14 10.63
N LEU A 59 -11.59 1.29 9.62
CA LEU A 59 -10.71 0.16 9.32
C LEU A 59 -9.93 0.48 8.04
N VAL A 60 -8.61 0.38 8.08
CA VAL A 60 -7.73 0.58 6.91
C VAL A 60 -7.11 -0.75 6.51
N SER A 61 -7.29 -1.13 5.25
CA SER A 61 -6.89 -2.44 4.73
C SER A 61 -5.48 -2.47 4.16
N HIS A 62 -5.03 -1.39 3.50
CA HIS A 62 -3.80 -1.37 2.71
C HIS A 62 -2.99 -0.07 2.89
N PRO A 63 -1.64 -0.13 2.83
CA PRO A 63 -0.78 1.04 2.93
C PRO A 63 -0.62 1.80 1.59
N ASP A 64 -1.72 2.17 0.94
CA ASP A 64 -1.65 2.94 -0.31
C ASP A 64 -2.67 4.09 -0.34
N THR A 65 -2.45 5.02 -1.25
CA THR A 65 -3.32 6.19 -1.43
C THR A 65 -4.78 5.79 -1.68
N LEU A 66 -5.02 4.68 -2.39
CA LEU A 66 -6.37 4.21 -2.72
C LEU A 66 -7.16 3.67 -1.53
N HIS A 67 -6.52 3.46 -0.38
CA HIS A 67 -7.19 2.97 0.84
C HIS A 67 -7.07 3.92 2.03
N LEU A 68 -6.06 4.79 2.09
CA LEU A 68 -5.88 5.74 3.21
C LEU A 68 -5.59 7.20 2.81
N GLY A 69 -5.54 7.49 1.51
CA GLY A 69 -5.11 8.80 0.99
C GLY A 69 -5.96 9.99 1.46
N ALA A 70 -7.24 9.76 1.73
CA ALA A 70 -8.17 10.79 2.19
C ALA A 70 -8.24 10.91 3.71
N LEU A 71 -7.56 10.05 4.47
CA LEU A 71 -7.65 10.03 5.93
C LEU A 71 -7.24 11.37 6.58
N PRO A 72 -6.07 11.99 6.26
CA PRO A 72 -5.70 13.28 6.85
C PRO A 72 -6.70 14.39 6.52
N TYR A 73 -7.19 14.43 5.28
CA TYR A 73 -8.18 15.40 4.83
C TYR A 73 -9.55 15.17 5.49
N ALA A 74 -9.99 13.93 5.62
CA ALA A 74 -11.27 13.59 6.24
C ALA A 74 -11.32 14.00 7.71
N MET A 75 -10.22 13.78 8.45
CA MET A 75 -10.13 14.19 9.86
C MET A 75 -10.08 15.72 10.00
N LYS A 76 -9.29 16.39 9.15
CA LYS A 76 -9.14 17.85 9.18
C LYS A 76 -10.39 18.61 8.72
N GLN A 77 -10.98 18.20 7.61
CA GLN A 77 -11.96 19.00 6.86
C GLN A 77 -13.38 18.43 6.89
N LEU A 78 -13.53 17.12 7.06
CA LEU A 78 -14.84 16.45 6.97
C LEU A 78 -15.45 16.13 8.34
N GLY A 79 -14.71 16.33 9.43
CA GLY A 79 -15.21 16.09 10.79
C GLY A 79 -15.15 14.62 11.23
N LEU A 80 -14.28 13.82 10.60
CA LEU A 80 -14.01 12.44 11.01
C LEU A 80 -13.15 12.43 12.29
N ASN A 81 -13.71 12.00 13.41
CA ASN A 81 -13.03 11.98 14.72
C ASN A 81 -12.93 10.57 15.35
N ALA A 82 -13.20 9.53 14.56
CA ALA A 82 -13.25 8.16 15.03
C ALA A 82 -11.85 7.54 15.20
N PRO A 83 -11.68 6.59 16.14
CA PRO A 83 -10.47 5.78 16.21
C PRO A 83 -10.25 5.00 14.90
N VAL A 84 -8.99 4.91 14.49
CA VAL A 84 -8.58 4.20 13.27
C VAL A 84 -7.90 2.90 13.66
N TYR A 85 -8.18 1.81 12.95
CA TYR A 85 -7.58 0.50 13.19
C TYR A 85 -6.91 0.01 11.92
N ALA A 86 -5.66 -0.40 12.04
CA ALA A 86 -4.92 -1.01 10.96
C ALA A 86 -3.82 -1.93 11.50
N THR A 87 -3.23 -2.75 10.64
CA THR A 87 -2.06 -3.55 11.03
C THR A 87 -0.79 -2.70 11.08
N GLU A 88 0.25 -3.18 11.78
CA GLU A 88 1.52 -2.45 11.88
C GLU A 88 2.15 -2.13 10.50
N PRO A 89 2.18 -3.04 9.50
CA PRO A 89 2.63 -2.69 8.15
C PRO A 89 1.78 -1.61 7.49
N VAL A 90 0.45 -1.65 7.66
CA VAL A 90 -0.44 -0.62 7.11
C VAL A 90 -0.14 0.74 7.72
N TYR A 91 0.04 0.80 9.05
CA TYR A 91 0.40 2.02 9.76
C TYR A 91 1.72 2.62 9.24
N ARG A 92 2.78 1.82 9.16
CA ARG A 92 4.13 2.33 8.88
C ARG A 92 4.34 2.67 7.41
N LEU A 93 3.98 1.75 6.52
CA LEU A 93 4.11 1.97 5.08
C LEU A 93 3.07 2.97 4.59
N GLY A 94 1.91 3.02 5.22
CA GLY A 94 0.90 4.03 4.96
C GLY A 94 1.42 5.43 5.29
N LEU A 95 2.10 5.60 6.43
CA LEU A 95 2.70 6.89 6.80
C LEU A 95 3.75 7.33 5.78
N LEU A 96 4.66 6.43 5.40
CA LEU A 96 5.66 6.70 4.37
C LEU A 96 5.02 7.02 3.01
N THR A 97 3.95 6.33 2.64
CA THR A 97 3.20 6.60 1.41
C THR A 97 2.57 8.00 1.42
N MET A 98 2.02 8.43 2.56
CA MET A 98 1.45 9.77 2.67
C MET A 98 2.51 10.87 2.66
N TYR A 99 3.67 10.65 3.28
CA TYR A 99 4.81 11.56 3.15
C TYR A 99 5.29 11.67 1.70
N GLU A 100 5.45 10.53 1.00
CA GLU A 100 5.83 10.50 -0.41
C GLU A 100 4.86 11.33 -1.27
N GLN A 101 3.54 11.10 -1.10
CA GLN A 101 2.52 11.81 -1.85
C GLN A 101 2.53 13.32 -1.58
N PHE A 102 2.71 13.72 -0.33
CA PHE A 102 2.78 15.14 0.04
C PHE A 102 4.03 15.82 -0.55
N LEU A 103 5.22 15.21 -0.36
CA LEU A 103 6.50 15.77 -0.80
C LEU A 103 6.59 15.84 -2.32
N SER A 104 6.15 14.80 -3.02
CA SER A 104 6.11 14.75 -4.48
C SER A 104 5.22 15.85 -5.06
N ARG A 105 4.01 16.04 -4.51
CA ARG A 105 3.09 17.08 -5.00
C ARG A 105 3.59 18.49 -4.78
N LYS A 106 4.22 18.74 -3.63
CA LYS A 106 4.82 20.05 -3.32
C LYS A 106 5.89 20.49 -4.32
N GLN A 107 6.49 19.57 -5.08
CA GLN A 107 7.42 19.94 -6.15
C GLN A 107 6.74 20.43 -7.43
N ILE A 108 5.49 20.02 -7.69
CA ILE A 108 4.82 20.24 -8.99
C ILE A 108 3.70 21.27 -8.87
N SER A 109 3.06 21.39 -7.70
CA SER A 109 1.97 22.33 -7.47
C SER A 109 1.91 22.84 -6.03
N GLU A 110 1.21 23.97 -5.84
CA GLU A 110 0.74 24.32 -4.49
C GLU A 110 -0.26 23.26 -4.03
N PHE A 111 0.05 22.59 -2.91
CA PHE A 111 -0.81 21.57 -2.30
C PHE A 111 -1.22 22.03 -0.90
N ASP A 112 -2.51 22.30 -0.69
CA ASP A 112 -3.05 22.93 0.52
C ASP A 112 -4.16 22.11 1.22
N LEU A 113 -4.44 20.89 0.73
CA LEU A 113 -5.49 20.03 1.28
C LEU A 113 -5.17 19.53 2.71
N PHE A 114 -3.92 19.16 2.95
CA PHE A 114 -3.38 18.75 4.26
C PHE A 114 -1.87 18.99 4.32
N THR A 115 -1.29 19.01 5.52
CA THR A 115 0.14 19.17 5.81
C THR A 115 0.76 17.87 6.34
N LEU A 116 2.09 17.86 6.54
CA LEU A 116 2.76 16.76 7.26
C LEU A 116 2.23 16.59 8.69
N ASP A 117 1.92 17.68 9.40
CA ASP A 117 1.34 17.62 10.75
C ASP A 117 -0.06 16.99 10.75
N ASP A 118 -0.85 17.24 9.70
CA ASP A 118 -2.18 16.61 9.53
C ASP A 118 -2.03 15.09 9.29
N ILE A 119 -1.01 14.68 8.52
CA ILE A 119 -0.68 13.26 8.33
C ILE A 119 -0.30 12.65 9.68
N ASP A 120 0.62 13.26 10.42
CA ASP A 120 1.08 12.75 11.71
C ASP A 120 -0.08 12.61 12.71
N SER A 121 -0.96 13.61 12.76
CA SER A 121 -2.16 13.60 13.60
C SER A 121 -3.10 12.46 13.25
N ALA A 122 -3.33 12.21 11.96
CA ALA A 122 -4.20 11.13 11.49
C ALA A 122 -3.64 9.74 11.80
N PHE A 123 -2.32 9.56 11.71
CA PHE A 123 -1.68 8.29 12.06
C PHE A 123 -1.55 8.12 13.58
N GLN A 124 -1.37 9.19 14.37
CA GLN A 124 -1.21 9.10 15.81
C GLN A 124 -2.42 8.47 16.53
N VAL A 125 -3.63 8.66 16.01
CA VAL A 125 -4.86 8.06 16.56
C VAL A 125 -5.06 6.59 16.15
N MET A 126 -4.20 6.06 15.29
CA MET A 126 -4.33 4.70 14.76
C MET A 126 -3.90 3.66 15.79
N THR A 127 -4.84 2.78 16.12
CA THR A 127 -4.59 1.58 16.92
C THR A 127 -4.02 0.49 16.02
N ARG A 128 -2.82 0.03 16.35
CA ARG A 128 -2.05 -0.96 15.59
C ARG A 128 -2.41 -2.36 16.05
N LEU A 129 -2.85 -3.20 15.12
CA LEU A 129 -3.31 -4.56 15.35
C LEU A 129 -2.32 -5.57 14.78
N THR A 130 -2.30 -6.78 15.35
CA THR A 130 -1.57 -7.92 14.80
C THR A 130 -2.51 -8.86 14.06
N TYR A 131 -2.01 -9.57 13.03
CA TYR A 131 -2.81 -10.58 12.36
C TYR A 131 -3.33 -11.65 13.33
N SER A 132 -4.57 -12.10 13.10
CA SER A 132 -5.27 -13.08 13.93
C SER A 132 -5.46 -12.67 15.41
N GLN A 133 -5.21 -11.39 15.74
CA GLN A 133 -5.54 -10.85 17.04
C GLN A 133 -7.03 -10.52 17.10
N ASN A 134 -7.71 -11.02 18.12
CA ASN A 134 -9.06 -10.58 18.43
C ASN A 134 -9.00 -9.28 19.23
N HIS A 135 -9.35 -8.17 18.59
CA HIS A 135 -9.48 -6.88 19.24
C HIS A 135 -10.96 -6.61 19.59
N HIS A 136 -11.27 -6.63 20.88
CA HIS A 136 -12.63 -6.42 21.38
C HIS A 136 -12.91 -4.92 21.51
N LEU A 137 -13.96 -4.43 20.85
CA LEU A 137 -14.39 -3.05 20.99
C LEU A 137 -15.14 -2.83 22.30
N THR A 138 -15.08 -1.59 22.79
CA THR A 138 -15.74 -1.15 24.03
C THR A 138 -16.79 -0.07 23.75
N GLY A 139 -17.67 0.19 24.70
CA GLY A 139 -18.69 1.25 24.59
C GLY A 139 -19.75 0.88 23.55
N LYS A 140 -20.02 1.78 22.59
CA LYS A 140 -21.04 1.56 21.56
C LYS A 140 -20.77 0.30 20.70
N GLY A 141 -19.51 -0.11 20.59
CA GLY A 141 -19.10 -1.31 19.85
C GLY A 141 -19.00 -2.57 20.71
N GLU A 142 -19.49 -2.56 21.95
CA GLU A 142 -19.42 -3.74 22.83
C GLU A 142 -20.06 -4.96 22.17
N GLY A 143 -19.32 -6.08 22.18
CA GLY A 143 -19.70 -7.31 21.48
C GLY A 143 -19.16 -7.44 20.05
N ILE A 144 -18.59 -6.38 19.47
CA ILE A 144 -17.91 -6.43 18.17
C ILE A 144 -16.43 -6.76 18.37
N VAL A 145 -15.92 -7.67 17.54
CA VAL A 145 -14.51 -8.08 17.53
C VAL A 145 -13.91 -7.81 16.14
N ILE A 146 -12.79 -7.10 16.12
CA ILE A 146 -11.98 -6.89 14.92
C ILE A 146 -10.87 -7.95 14.91
N ALA A 147 -10.78 -8.71 13.83
CA ALA A 147 -9.73 -9.72 13.63
C ALA A 147 -9.09 -9.53 12.24
N PRO A 148 -7.92 -8.87 12.15
CA PRO A 148 -7.23 -8.69 10.88
C PRO A 148 -6.67 -10.00 10.34
N HIS A 149 -6.81 -10.22 9.04
CA HIS A 149 -6.24 -11.36 8.33
C HIS A 149 -5.40 -10.89 7.14
N VAL A 150 -4.49 -11.76 6.70
CA VAL A 150 -3.60 -11.53 5.57
C VAL A 150 -4.42 -11.49 4.27
N ALA A 151 -4.23 -10.45 3.45
CA ALA A 151 -5.08 -10.13 2.29
C ALA A 151 -4.43 -10.34 0.91
N GLY A 152 -3.17 -10.75 0.82
CA GLY A 152 -2.67 -11.31 -0.44
C GLY A 152 -2.28 -10.32 -1.55
N HIS A 153 -2.25 -9.00 -1.31
CA HIS A 153 -2.10 -7.96 -2.35
C HIS A 153 -0.94 -6.93 -2.18
N LEU A 154 -0.52 -6.59 -0.95
CA LEU A 154 0.65 -5.73 -0.61
C LEU A 154 1.42 -6.40 0.55
N LEU A 155 2.52 -5.85 1.11
CA LEU A 155 3.24 -6.45 2.26
C LEU A 155 2.27 -7.16 3.24
N GLY A 156 2.29 -8.50 3.22
CA GLY A 156 1.13 -9.34 3.57
C GLY A 156 0.38 -9.97 2.38
N GLY A 157 1.04 -10.16 1.23
CA GLY A 157 0.43 -10.70 0.02
C GLY A 157 1.08 -10.44 -1.33
N THR A 158 1.66 -11.52 -1.88
CA THR A 158 2.28 -11.82 -3.21
C THR A 158 3.68 -12.40 -3.02
N MET A 159 3.99 -13.49 -3.75
CA MET A 159 5.16 -14.41 -3.70
C MET A 159 5.99 -14.51 -2.41
N HIS A 160 6.62 -13.41 -2.03
CA HIS A 160 7.44 -13.21 -0.85
C HIS A 160 6.63 -12.85 0.40
N LEU A 161 5.31 -12.72 0.27
CA LEU A 161 4.35 -12.23 1.25
C LEU A 161 3.08 -13.12 1.19
N ASN A 162 2.56 -13.54 2.34
CA ASN A 162 1.52 -14.57 2.42
C ASN A 162 0.24 -14.18 1.66
N GLY A 163 -0.30 -15.08 0.82
CA GLY A 163 -1.59 -14.90 0.15
C GLY A 163 -2.79 -14.96 1.13
N THR A 164 -3.95 -14.44 0.73
CA THR A 164 -5.19 -14.61 1.51
C THR A 164 -5.57 -16.07 1.62
N VAL A 165 -5.72 -16.55 2.85
CA VAL A 165 -6.22 -17.92 3.10
C VAL A 165 -7.72 -17.83 3.36
N LEU A 166 -8.53 -17.78 2.29
CA LEU A 166 -10.00 -17.72 2.39
C LEU A 166 -10.61 -18.95 3.09
N ALA A 167 -9.89 -20.07 3.12
CA ALA A 167 -10.32 -21.31 3.77
C ALA A 167 -10.45 -21.20 5.30
N SER A 168 -9.93 -20.14 5.92
CA SER A 168 -10.13 -19.88 7.36
C SER A 168 -11.56 -19.41 7.67
N PHE A 169 -12.30 -18.90 6.69
CA PHE A 169 -13.67 -18.42 6.86
C PHE A 169 -14.67 -19.54 6.58
N VAL A 170 -15.31 -20.06 7.63
CA VAL A 170 -16.21 -21.21 7.47
C VAL A 170 -17.56 -20.79 6.87
N ARG A 171 -18.18 -19.70 7.34
CA ARG A 171 -19.46 -19.15 6.84
C ARG A 171 -19.64 -17.66 7.22
N PRO A 172 -19.11 -16.71 6.43
CA PRO A 172 -19.36 -15.30 6.69
C PRO A 172 -20.83 -14.95 6.46
N ALA A 173 -21.41 -14.08 7.30
CA ALA A 173 -22.75 -13.54 7.08
C ALA A 173 -22.78 -12.55 5.90
N VAL A 174 -21.70 -11.78 5.75
CA VAL A 174 -21.47 -10.85 4.64
C VAL A 174 -20.00 -10.98 4.23
N LEU A 175 -19.75 -11.07 2.92
CA LEU A 175 -18.41 -11.01 2.33
C LEU A 175 -18.34 -9.80 1.40
N ILE A 176 -17.47 -8.85 1.72
CA ILE A 176 -17.18 -7.69 0.86
C ILE A 176 -15.85 -7.98 0.16
N THR A 177 -15.86 -7.96 -1.17
CA THR A 177 -14.69 -8.24 -2.01
C THR A 177 -14.78 -7.43 -3.29
N ASP A 178 -13.64 -7.10 -3.91
CA ASP A 178 -13.63 -6.47 -5.22
C ASP A 178 -13.88 -7.51 -6.34
N ALA A 179 -14.12 -7.00 -7.54
CA ALA A 179 -14.21 -7.81 -8.75
C ALA A 179 -13.28 -7.28 -9.85
N TYR A 180 -12.22 -6.54 -9.48
CA TYR A 180 -11.38 -5.80 -10.43
C TYR A 180 -10.75 -6.76 -11.46
N ASN A 181 -10.30 -7.92 -11.00
CA ASN A 181 -9.72 -8.97 -11.83
C ASN A 181 -10.65 -10.18 -12.04
N ALA A 182 -11.95 -10.08 -11.73
CA ALA A 182 -12.85 -11.23 -11.73
C ALA A 182 -13.00 -11.93 -13.10
N LEU A 183 -12.82 -11.17 -14.20
CA LEU A 183 -12.88 -11.70 -15.57
C LEU A 183 -11.49 -12.06 -16.14
N ASN A 184 -10.41 -11.81 -15.39
CA ASN A 184 -9.06 -12.07 -15.84
C ASN A 184 -8.70 -13.54 -15.60
N ASN A 185 -9.11 -14.40 -16.53
CA ASN A 185 -8.87 -15.85 -16.47
C ASN A 185 -7.47 -16.26 -16.95
N GLN A 186 -6.51 -15.32 -17.10
CA GLN A 186 -5.17 -15.71 -17.52
C GLN A 186 -4.49 -16.52 -16.41
N PRO A 187 -4.11 -17.79 -16.67
CA PRO A 187 -3.30 -18.53 -15.72
C PRO A 187 -1.97 -17.78 -15.56
N TYR A 188 -1.71 -17.28 -14.36
CA TYR A 188 -0.50 -16.52 -14.07
C TYR A 188 0.70 -17.47 -14.07
N ARG A 189 1.36 -17.62 -15.23
CA ARG A 189 2.60 -18.38 -15.38
C ARG A 189 3.79 -17.55 -14.91
N ARG A 190 3.93 -17.48 -13.59
CA ARG A 190 4.86 -16.60 -12.87
C ARG A 190 6.29 -16.65 -13.42
N GLY A 191 6.91 -17.83 -13.42
CA GLY A 191 8.31 -17.98 -13.83
C GLY A 191 8.56 -17.59 -15.30
N GLU A 192 7.59 -17.82 -16.19
CA GLU A 192 7.68 -17.38 -17.58
C GLU A 192 7.63 -15.85 -17.68
N LYS A 193 6.69 -15.20 -16.99
CA LYS A 193 6.54 -13.73 -17.00
C LYS A 193 7.71 -13.00 -16.35
N GLU A 194 8.25 -13.50 -15.24
CA GLU A 194 9.43 -12.93 -14.58
C GLU A 194 10.66 -13.02 -15.47
N ASN A 195 10.87 -14.16 -16.13
CA ASN A 195 11.98 -14.32 -17.06
C ASN A 195 11.81 -13.45 -18.32
N GLU A 196 10.59 -13.35 -18.87
CA GLU A 196 10.29 -12.45 -19.99
C GLU A 196 10.56 -10.98 -19.64
N PHE A 197 10.16 -10.55 -18.44
CA PHE A 197 10.42 -9.22 -17.92
C PHE A 197 11.93 -8.96 -17.78
N GLY A 198 12.65 -9.89 -17.15
CA GLY A 198 14.11 -9.80 -17.00
C GLY A 198 14.87 -9.78 -18.32
N GLU A 199 14.46 -10.58 -19.31
CA GLU A 199 15.09 -10.60 -20.64
C GLU A 199 14.81 -9.30 -21.42
N THR A 200 13.61 -8.71 -21.26
CA THR A 200 13.28 -7.41 -21.85
C THR A 200 14.16 -6.29 -21.27
N ILE A 201 14.36 -6.30 -19.96
CA ILE A 201 15.26 -5.38 -19.25
C ILE A 201 16.69 -5.54 -19.78
N LYS A 202 17.21 -6.76 -19.78
CA LYS A 202 18.57 -7.08 -20.21
C LYS A 202 18.82 -6.67 -21.66
N LYS A 203 17.86 -6.91 -22.57
CA LYS A 203 17.94 -6.50 -23.97
C LYS A 203 18.03 -4.99 -24.12
N THR A 204 17.21 -4.24 -23.38
CA THR A 204 17.20 -2.76 -23.43
C THR A 204 18.52 -2.18 -22.92
N LEU A 205 19.02 -2.69 -21.79
CA LEU A 205 20.31 -2.27 -21.22
C LEU A 205 21.48 -2.65 -22.14
N GLY A 206 21.43 -3.83 -22.78
CA GLY A 206 22.43 -4.28 -23.75
C GLY A 206 22.49 -3.42 -25.01
N ALA A 207 21.39 -2.76 -25.39
CA ALA A 207 21.34 -1.78 -26.47
C ALA A 207 21.81 -0.37 -26.06
N GLY A 208 22.21 -0.18 -24.80
CA GLY A 208 22.58 1.13 -24.25
C GLY A 208 21.38 2.04 -23.98
N GLY A 209 20.20 1.45 -23.76
CA GLY A 209 18.99 2.17 -23.36
C GLY A 209 18.86 2.32 -21.84
N ASN A 210 18.04 3.30 -21.43
CA ASN A 210 17.62 3.50 -20.05
C ASN A 210 16.24 2.88 -19.82
N ILE A 211 15.97 2.49 -18.58
CA ILE A 211 14.71 1.91 -18.16
C ILE A 211 14.13 2.73 -16.99
N LEU A 212 12.86 3.07 -17.10
CA LEU A 212 12.08 3.69 -16.03
C LEU A 212 10.95 2.73 -15.68
N LEU A 213 10.87 2.34 -14.41
CA LEU A 213 9.85 1.44 -13.88
C LEU A 213 8.97 2.21 -12.88
N PRO A 214 7.83 2.77 -13.31
CA PRO A 214 6.88 3.36 -12.37
C PRO A 214 6.25 2.25 -11.51
N VAL A 215 6.27 2.43 -10.19
CA VAL A 215 5.65 1.47 -9.25
C VAL A 215 4.75 2.21 -8.29
N TYR A 216 3.54 1.72 -8.05
CA TYR A 216 2.49 2.50 -7.41
C TYR A 216 2.47 2.42 -5.87
N THR A 217 2.89 1.28 -5.30
CA THR A 217 2.68 0.99 -3.88
C THR A 217 3.94 0.47 -3.21
N ALA A 218 4.08 0.80 -1.92
CA ALA A 218 5.13 0.28 -1.08
C ALA A 218 5.15 -1.26 -1.04
N GLY A 219 4.01 -1.95 -1.24
CA GLY A 219 3.98 -3.41 -1.33
C GLY A 219 4.58 -3.96 -2.62
N GLN A 220 4.09 -3.50 -3.78
CA GLN A 220 4.53 -4.00 -5.09
C GLN A 220 6.00 -3.68 -5.37
N VAL A 221 6.48 -2.52 -4.90
CA VAL A 221 7.88 -2.13 -5.12
C VAL A 221 8.84 -3.08 -4.41
N LEU A 222 8.48 -3.58 -3.23
CA LEU A 222 9.33 -4.49 -2.47
C LEU A 222 9.41 -5.87 -3.12
N GLU A 223 8.31 -6.36 -3.70
CA GLU A 223 8.34 -7.59 -4.49
C GLU A 223 9.23 -7.42 -5.72
N LEU A 224 9.08 -6.31 -6.45
CA LEU A 224 9.87 -6.04 -7.65
C LEU A 224 11.37 -5.89 -7.34
N ILE A 225 11.69 -5.26 -6.20
CA ILE A 225 13.06 -5.15 -5.68
C ILE A 225 13.67 -6.53 -5.45
N LEU A 226 12.96 -7.45 -4.79
CA LEU A 226 13.47 -8.81 -4.56
C LEU A 226 13.65 -9.61 -5.85
N ILE A 227 12.71 -9.48 -6.79
CA ILE A 227 12.80 -10.12 -8.12
C ILE A 227 14.04 -9.61 -8.87
N LEU A 228 14.25 -8.29 -8.89
CA LEU A 228 15.38 -7.68 -9.57
C LEU A 228 16.72 -8.00 -8.90
N GLU A 229 16.80 -7.98 -7.56
CA GLU A 229 18.01 -8.38 -6.82
C GLU A 229 18.44 -9.81 -7.16
N HIS A 230 17.47 -10.75 -7.17
CA HIS A 230 17.73 -12.13 -7.54
C HIS A 230 18.16 -12.26 -9.02
N TYR A 231 17.43 -11.61 -9.93
CA TYR A 231 17.72 -11.67 -11.36
C TYR A 231 19.09 -11.06 -11.72
N TRP A 232 19.47 -9.95 -11.08
CA TRP A 232 20.79 -9.34 -11.25
C TRP A 232 21.90 -10.28 -10.80
N SER A 233 21.72 -10.93 -9.66
CA SER A 233 22.70 -11.88 -9.13
C SER A 233 22.80 -13.14 -10.00
N ASP A 234 21.68 -13.69 -10.46
CA ASP A 234 21.64 -14.89 -11.31
C ASP A 234 22.29 -14.64 -12.67
N LYS A 235 21.97 -13.50 -13.30
CA LYS A 235 22.50 -13.14 -14.63
C LYS A 235 23.83 -12.39 -14.59
N CYS A 236 24.39 -12.12 -13.41
CA CYS A 236 25.63 -11.38 -13.22
C CYS A 236 25.63 -10.03 -13.95
N LEU A 237 24.53 -9.28 -13.84
CA LEU A 237 24.39 -7.97 -14.49
C LEU A 237 25.20 -6.91 -13.73
N ASN A 238 25.92 -6.06 -14.46
CA ASN A 238 26.71 -4.96 -13.90
C ASN A 238 26.12 -3.58 -14.25
N TYR A 239 24.79 -3.51 -14.31
CA TYR A 239 24.05 -2.26 -14.52
C TYR A 239 23.56 -1.76 -13.17
N PRO A 240 23.68 -0.46 -12.86
CA PRO A 240 23.24 0.04 -11.56
C PRO A 240 21.71 0.16 -11.49
N ILE A 241 21.13 -0.20 -10.36
CA ILE A 241 19.71 -0.07 -10.06
C ILE A 241 19.51 1.01 -9.00
N PHE A 242 18.58 1.92 -9.23
CA PHE A 242 18.27 3.00 -8.30
C PHE A 242 16.81 2.93 -7.87
N PHE A 243 16.60 2.95 -6.56
CA PHE A 243 15.28 3.13 -5.97
C PHE A 243 15.13 4.59 -5.55
N LEU A 244 14.19 5.30 -6.18
CA LEU A 244 14.07 6.75 -6.11
C LEU A 244 12.69 7.15 -5.61
N THR A 245 12.64 7.58 -4.36
CA THR A 245 11.44 8.12 -3.68
C THR A 245 11.94 9.08 -2.60
N TYR A 246 11.10 10.01 -2.13
CA TYR A 246 11.40 10.88 -0.99
C TYR A 246 11.55 10.12 0.33
N VAL A 247 11.17 8.84 0.37
CA VAL A 247 11.23 7.99 1.56
C VAL A 247 11.98 6.67 1.33
N ALA A 248 12.91 6.64 0.37
CA ALA A 248 13.54 5.40 -0.10
C ALA A 248 14.26 4.64 1.01
N SER A 249 15.20 5.31 1.69
CA SER A 249 15.99 4.72 2.78
C SER A 249 15.11 4.28 3.94
N SER A 250 14.17 5.14 4.36
CA SER A 250 13.21 4.85 5.43
C SER A 250 12.34 3.63 5.12
N THR A 251 11.89 3.49 3.86
CA THR A 251 11.10 2.34 3.41
C THR A 251 11.90 1.06 3.54
N ILE A 252 13.14 1.04 3.06
CA ILE A 252 13.96 -0.17 3.07
C ILE A 252 14.43 -0.52 4.48
N ASP A 253 14.80 0.45 5.31
CA ASP A 253 15.20 0.22 6.70
C ASP A 253 14.03 -0.28 7.57
N TYR A 254 12.83 0.21 7.29
CA TYR A 254 11.61 -0.33 7.87
C TYR A 254 11.47 -1.81 7.48
N VAL A 255 11.46 -2.10 6.18
CA VAL A 255 11.18 -3.46 5.68
C VAL A 255 12.20 -4.49 6.19
N LYS A 256 13.48 -4.11 6.32
CA LYS A 256 14.52 -4.95 6.95
C LYS A 256 14.17 -5.40 8.37
N SER A 257 13.39 -4.61 9.10
CA SER A 257 13.09 -4.83 10.52
C SER A 257 11.77 -5.57 10.77
N TYR A 258 10.98 -5.85 9.72
CA TYR A 258 9.62 -6.40 9.82
C TYR A 258 9.44 -7.68 8.98
N LEU A 259 10.47 -8.52 8.92
CA LEU A 259 10.46 -9.76 8.15
C LEU A 259 9.40 -10.76 8.65
N GLU A 260 8.96 -10.67 9.89
CA GLU A 260 7.91 -11.51 10.48
C GLU A 260 6.52 -11.28 9.86
N TRP A 261 6.32 -10.16 9.17
CA TRP A 261 5.09 -9.85 8.44
C TRP A 261 5.10 -10.35 7.00
N MET A 262 6.20 -10.98 6.58
CA MET A 262 6.37 -11.49 5.23
C MET A 262 5.93 -12.95 5.13
N SER A 263 6.14 -13.56 3.97
CA SER A 263 5.81 -14.97 3.79
C SER A 263 6.65 -15.87 4.68
N ASP A 264 6.11 -17.04 4.95
CA ASP A 264 6.79 -18.10 5.68
C ASP A 264 8.13 -18.48 5.03
N SER A 265 8.29 -18.31 3.71
CA SER A 265 9.56 -18.62 3.02
C SER A 265 10.67 -17.62 3.38
N ILE A 266 10.34 -16.33 3.44
CA ILE A 266 11.28 -15.29 3.90
C ILE A 266 11.59 -15.48 5.38
N ALA A 267 10.57 -15.67 6.22
CA ALA A 267 10.75 -15.87 7.64
C ALA A 267 11.66 -17.08 7.93
N LYS A 268 11.39 -18.23 7.30
CA LYS A 268 12.21 -19.45 7.44
C LYS A 268 13.62 -19.28 6.90
N SER A 269 13.79 -18.61 5.75
CA SER A 269 15.12 -18.35 5.19
C SER A 269 15.97 -17.50 6.15
N PHE A 270 15.36 -16.48 6.76
CA PHE A 270 16.03 -15.66 7.76
C PHE A 270 16.38 -16.44 9.03
N GLU A 271 15.48 -17.29 9.53
CA GLU A 271 15.75 -18.15 10.70
C GLU A 271 16.93 -19.11 10.46
N GLN A 272 17.04 -19.67 9.24
CA GLN A 272 18.06 -20.66 8.89
C GLN A 272 19.41 -20.03 8.55
N ASN A 273 19.41 -19.03 7.66
CA ASN A 273 20.62 -18.48 7.06
C ASN A 273 21.09 -17.18 7.74
N ARG A 274 20.23 -16.57 8.59
CA ARG A 274 20.42 -15.23 9.17
C ARG A 274 20.66 -14.14 8.12
N GLU A 275 20.25 -14.40 6.88
CA GLU A 275 20.36 -13.45 5.77
C GLU A 275 19.03 -12.72 5.61
N ASN A 276 19.10 -11.40 5.76
CA ASN A 276 17.96 -10.53 5.52
C ASN A 276 17.85 -10.24 4.01
N PRO A 277 16.74 -10.60 3.33
CA PRO A 277 16.61 -10.46 1.88
C PRO A 277 16.58 -9.00 1.41
N PHE A 278 16.36 -8.04 2.32
CA PHE A 278 16.41 -6.60 2.04
C PHE A 278 17.77 -5.97 2.37
N LEU A 279 18.79 -6.78 2.66
CA LEU A 279 20.20 -6.36 2.55
C LEU A 279 20.64 -6.41 1.08
N LEU A 280 20.07 -5.51 0.30
CA LEU A 280 20.22 -5.44 -1.15
C LEU A 280 21.63 -4.99 -1.52
N LYS A 281 22.27 -5.73 -2.44
CA LYS A 281 23.62 -5.45 -2.91
C LYS A 281 23.61 -4.69 -4.23
N GLN A 282 22.55 -4.84 -5.03
CA GLN A 282 22.46 -4.29 -6.39
C GLN A 282 21.81 -2.91 -6.43
N PHE A 283 21.10 -2.54 -5.35
CA PHE A 283 20.34 -1.30 -5.24
C PHE A 283 21.14 -0.18 -4.60
N SER A 284 21.09 1.00 -5.24
CA SER A 284 21.43 2.27 -4.62
C SER A 284 20.15 3.02 -4.27
N PHE A 285 20.05 3.51 -3.03
CA PHE A 285 18.92 4.30 -2.56
C PHE A 285 19.30 5.78 -2.63
N ALA A 286 18.47 6.58 -3.29
CA ALA A 286 18.64 8.02 -3.27
C ALA A 286 17.29 8.69 -3.07
N ASP A 287 17.30 9.76 -2.29
CA ASP A 287 16.17 10.68 -2.22
C ASP A 287 16.05 11.40 -3.57
N MET A 288 14.83 11.62 -4.02
CA MET A 288 14.55 12.42 -5.21
C MET A 288 15.12 13.85 -5.08
N SER A 289 15.27 14.39 -3.87
CA SER A 289 15.90 15.71 -3.65
C SER A 289 17.37 15.78 -4.05
N ASP A 290 18.09 14.65 -3.97
CA ASP A 290 19.55 14.61 -4.05
C ASP A 290 20.05 14.07 -5.41
N PHE A 291 19.12 13.67 -6.29
CA PHE A 291 19.46 13.00 -7.53
C PHE A 291 19.85 13.98 -8.64
N VAL A 292 21.16 14.24 -8.76
CA VAL A 292 21.74 14.90 -9.93
C VAL A 292 21.93 13.86 -11.03
N LEU A 293 21.27 14.07 -12.19
CA LEU A 293 21.34 13.23 -13.40
C LEU A 293 22.79 12.91 -13.81
N ALA A 294 23.34 11.82 -13.29
CA ALA A 294 24.54 11.20 -13.83
C ALA A 294 24.15 10.37 -15.06
N ARG A 295 24.98 10.41 -16.10
CA ARG A 295 24.78 9.70 -17.38
C ARG A 295 24.70 8.18 -17.18
N VAL A 296 23.53 7.54 -17.14
CA VAL A 296 23.48 6.07 -17.00
C VAL A 296 22.26 5.36 -17.63
N ASN A 297 22.53 4.14 -18.13
CA ASN A 297 21.61 3.03 -18.45
C ASN A 297 20.96 2.47 -17.17
N LEU A 298 19.92 3.16 -16.73
CA LEU A 298 19.34 3.19 -15.39
C LEU A 298 18.11 2.28 -15.27
N ILE A 299 17.83 1.72 -14.08
CA ILE A 299 16.46 1.38 -13.66
C ILE A 299 16.09 2.33 -12.52
N MET A 300 15.10 3.19 -12.75
CA MET A 300 14.48 3.99 -11.70
C MET A 300 13.17 3.33 -11.29
N LEU A 301 13.07 2.90 -10.04
CA LEU A 301 11.80 2.58 -9.41
C LEU A 301 11.27 3.86 -8.77
N GLN A 302 10.30 4.52 -9.40
CA GLN A 302 9.70 5.74 -8.88
C GLN A 302 8.26 5.48 -8.42
N MET A 303 7.96 5.89 -7.19
CA MET A 303 6.62 5.86 -6.62
C MET A 303 5.87 7.17 -6.84
N VAL A 304 5.60 7.53 -8.10
CA VAL A 304 4.78 8.71 -8.40
C VAL A 304 3.92 8.47 -9.65
N GLN A 305 2.61 8.38 -9.42
CA GLN A 305 1.46 8.43 -10.36
C GLN A 305 1.49 7.50 -11.60
N ARG A 306 0.30 7.28 -12.21
CA ARG A 306 0.23 7.12 -13.68
C ARG A 306 1.07 8.26 -14.28
N LEU A 307 1.89 7.97 -15.30
CA LEU A 307 3.01 8.78 -15.87
C LEU A 307 2.82 10.30 -16.13
N ASP A 308 1.73 10.93 -15.70
CA ASP A 308 1.37 12.34 -15.87
C ASP A 308 2.25 13.31 -15.05
N CYS A 309 2.96 12.84 -14.01
CA CYS A 309 3.77 13.72 -13.13
C CYS A 309 5.29 13.70 -13.37
N LEU A 310 5.81 13.04 -14.41
CA LEU A 310 7.24 13.09 -14.72
C LEU A 310 7.58 14.13 -15.80
N CYS A 311 7.87 15.34 -15.36
CA CYS A 311 8.77 16.23 -16.11
C CYS A 311 10.20 15.92 -15.66
N ILE A 312 10.87 14.98 -16.31
CA ILE A 312 12.34 14.90 -16.24
C ILE A 312 12.86 16.01 -17.16
N HIS A 313 13.34 17.12 -16.57
CA HIS A 313 14.04 18.19 -17.28
C HIS A 313 15.54 17.92 -17.34
#